data_AF-A0A510Y4S1-F1
#
_entry.id   AF-A0A510Y4S1-F1
#
_cell.length_a   1.000
_cell.length_b   1.000
_cell.length_c   1.000
_cell.angle_alpha   90.00
_cell.angle_beta   90.00
_cell.angle_gamma   90.00
#
_symmetry.space_group_name_H-M   'P 1'
#
loop_
_entity.id
_entity.type
_entity.pdbx_description
1 polymer ?
#
loop_
_entity_poly.entity_id
_entity_poly.type
_entity_poly.pdbx_seq_one_letter_code
_entity_poly.pdbx_strand_id
1 'polypeptide(L)' 'MSNFAYIKRGKTNEILIGAYKEIVNACYGEDIYSFDTEEELFHSIQTYRQKEYIITRLSELPIIDAMWKKAGDARCETE' A
#
# COMPACT_ATOMS: atom_id res chain seq x y z
N MET A 1 12.38 -14.17 -0.61
CA MET A 1 12.67 -12.88 -1.29
C MET A 1 11.37 -12.13 -1.26
N SER A 2 11.33 -10.95 -0.64
CA SER A 2 10.09 -10.18 -0.57
C SER A 2 9.63 -9.75 -1.96
N ASN A 3 8.33 -9.82 -2.21
CA ASN A 3 7.73 -9.52 -3.51
C ASN A 3 7.15 -8.12 -3.55
N PHE A 4 6.70 -7.61 -2.40
CA PHE A 4 5.99 -6.34 -2.28
C PHE A 4 6.64 -5.47 -1.21
N ALA A 5 6.42 -4.16 -1.30
CA ALA A 5 6.89 -3.23 -0.30
C ALA A 5 6.06 -1.96 -0.24
N TYR A 6 6.21 -1.24 0.87
CA TYR A 6 5.86 0.17 0.95
C TYR A 6 6.96 1.03 1.57
N ILE A 7 6.88 2.32 1.30
CA ILE A 7 7.67 3.36 1.96
C ILE A 7 6.72 4.38 2.58
N LYS A 8 7.08 4.85 3.77
CA LYS A 8 6.35 5.90 4.48
C LYS A 8 7.09 7.23 4.36
N ARG A 9 6.55 8.16 3.57
CA ARG A 9 7.07 9.52 3.45
C ARG A 9 6.36 10.45 4.43
N GLY A 10 6.88 10.49 5.67
CA GLY A 10 6.32 11.29 6.75
C GLY A 10 6.26 12.80 6.45
N LYS A 11 7.11 13.32 5.54
CA LYS A 11 7.08 14.74 5.14
C LYS A 11 5.89 15.11 4.25
N THR A 12 5.41 14.18 3.44
CA THR A 12 4.31 14.41 2.47
C THR A 12 3.02 13.71 2.87
N ASN A 13 2.98 13.06 4.04
CA ASN A 13 1.87 12.21 4.48
C ASN A 13 1.47 11.16 3.43
N GLU A 14 2.48 10.62 2.72
CA GLU A 14 2.31 9.72 1.59
C GLU A 14 2.88 8.34 1.90
N ILE A 15 2.17 7.30 1.46
CA ILE A 15 2.60 5.90 1.47
C ILE A 15 2.71 5.44 0.03
N LEU A 16 3.93 5.09 -0.40
CA LEU A 16 4.17 4.51 -1.72
C LEU A 16 4.15 3.00 -1.60
N ILE A 17 3.35 2.32 -2.40
CA ILE A 17 3.22 0.85 -2.40
C ILE A 17 3.51 0.27 -3.78
N GLY A 18 4.10 -0.92 -3.83
CA GLY A 18 4.38 -1.58 -5.10
C GLY A 18 5.16 -2.87 -4.95
N ALA A 19 5.61 -3.41 -6.07
CA ALA A 19 6.55 -4.51 -6.10
C ALA A 19 7.89 -4.06 -5.48
N TYR A 20 8.51 -4.97 -4.72
CA TYR A 20 9.75 -4.68 -3.99
C TYR A 20 10.84 -4.11 -4.91
N LYS A 21 11.01 -4.69 -6.10
CA LYS A 21 12.01 -4.23 -7.08
C LYS A 21 11.75 -2.81 -7.58
N GLU A 22 10.48 -2.45 -7.80
CA GLU A 22 10.14 -1.10 -8.28
C GLU A 22 10.31 -0.06 -7.18
N ILE A 23 9.92 -0.40 -5.95
CA ILE A 23 10.10 0.45 -4.77
C ILE A 23 11.59 0.72 -4.50
N VAL A 24 12.43 -0.33 -4.49
CA VAL A 24 13.88 -0.20 -4.27
C VAL A 24 14.54 0.64 -5.36
N ASN A 25 14.14 0.46 -6.62
CA ASN A 25 14.69 1.24 -7.74
C ASN A 25 14.24 2.69 -7.71
N ALA A 26 12.99 2.97 -7.35
CA ALA A 26 12.43 4.31 -7.33
C ALA A 26 12.87 5.14 -6.11
N CYS A 27 13.16 4.47 -4.99
CA CYS A 27 13.29 5.11 -3.68
C CYS A 27 14.50 4.56 -2.91
N TYR A 28 15.67 4.65 -3.53
CA TYR A 28 16.92 4.16 -2.94
C TYR A 28 17.29 4.95 -1.68
N GLY A 29 17.47 4.26 -0.55
CA GLY A 29 17.90 4.84 0.73
C GLY A 29 16.77 5.31 1.65
N GLU A 30 15.50 5.06 1.31
CA GLU A 30 14.38 5.24 2.24
C GLU A 30 14.14 3.97 3.10
N ASP A 31 13.40 4.11 4.20
CA ASP A 31 12.94 2.98 5.01
C ASP A 31 11.88 2.18 4.24
N ILE A 32 12.28 1.01 3.74
CA ILE A 32 11.45 0.09 2.96
C ILE A 32 10.90 -0.99 3.88
N TYR A 33 9.58 -1.10 3.93
CA TYR A 33 8.87 -2.19 4.60
C TYR A 33 8.48 -3.23 3.57
N SER A 34 9.05 -4.42 3.67
CA SER A 34 8.91 -5.48 2.67
C SER A 34 8.01 -6.63 3.13
N PHE A 35 7.23 -7.18 2.21
CA PHE A 35 6.23 -8.23 2.44
C PHE A 35 6.33 -9.32 1.37
N ASP A 36 5.99 -10.55 1.73
CA ASP A 36 5.97 -11.67 0.80
C ASP A 36 4.67 -11.69 -0.02
N THR A 37 3.55 -11.19 0.54
CA THR A 37 2.23 -11.18 -0.10
C THR A 37 1.60 -9.77 -0.17
N GLU A 38 0.70 -9.55 -1.15
CA GLU A 38 -0.09 -8.31 -1.23
C GLU A 38 -1.06 -8.15 -0.06
N GLU A 39 -1.52 -9.26 0.53
CA GLU A 39 -2.45 -9.26 1.66
C GLU A 39 -1.79 -8.68 2.93
N GLU A 40 -0.56 -9.11 3.22
CA GLU A 40 0.21 -8.55 4.33
C GLU A 40 0.51 -7.07 4.12
N LEU A 41 0.88 -6.69 2.88
CA LEU A 41 1.05 -5.29 2.51
C LEU A 41 -0.24 -4.49 2.77
N PHE A 42 -1.39 -5.00 2.31
CA PHE A 42 -2.70 -4.38 2.51
C PHE A 42 -3.00 -4.15 3.99
N HIS A 43 -2.87 -5.19 4.82
CA HIS A 43 -3.13 -5.09 6.26
C HIS A 43 -2.22 -4.09 6.95
N SER A 44 -0.95 -4.00 6.53
CA SER A 44 -0.01 -3.01 7.06
C SER A 44 -0.44 -1.58 6.71
N ILE A 45 -0.85 -1.34 5.46
CA ILE A 45 -1.20 0.02 5.00
C ILE A 45 -2.64 0.45 5.30
N GLN A 46 -3.52 -0.48 5.64
CA GLN A 46 -4.92 -0.21 5.95
C GLN A 46 -5.06 0.82 7.08
N THR A 47 -4.18 0.75 8.08
CA THR A 47 -4.17 1.69 9.21
C THR A 47 -3.79 3.12 8.79
N TYR A 48 -2.97 3.29 7.76
CA TYR A 48 -2.61 4.62 7.24
C TYR A 48 -3.75 5.25 6.46
N ARG A 49 -4.56 4.44 5.75
CA ARG A 49 -5.78 4.93 5.08
C ARG A 49 -6.78 5.54 6.07
N GLN A 50 -6.89 4.97 7.26
CA GLN A 50 -7.75 5.53 8.34
C GLN A 50 -7.20 6.84 8.92
N LYS A 51 -5.90 7.10 8.76
CA LYS A 51 -5.20 8.29 9.25
C LYS A 51 -5.00 9.35 8.17
N GLU A 52 -5.79 9.30 7.09
CA GLU A 52 -5.77 10.28 5.98
C GLU A 52 -4.43 10.39 5.24
N TYR A 53 -3.61 9.32 5.24
CA TYR A 53 -2.42 9.27 4.39
C TYR A 53 -2.81 9.08 2.91
N ILE A 54 -2.07 9.71 2.01
CA ILE A 54 -2.20 9.51 0.57
C ILE A 54 -1.49 8.20 0.22
N ILE A 55 -2.21 7.24 -0.37
CA ILE A 55 -1.61 5.97 -0.80
C ILE A 55 -1.39 6.01 -2.32
N THR A 56 -0.12 6.02 -2.73
CA THR A 56 0.32 6.06 -4.12
C THR A 56 0.83 4.69 -4.55
N ARG A 57 0.34 4.19 -5.68
CA ARG A 57 0.73 2.88 -6.23
C ARG A 57 1.79 3.05 -7.33
N LEU A 58 2.88 2.30 -7.24
CA LEU A 58 3.91 2.22 -8.27
C LEU A 58 3.75 1.00 -9.20
N SER A 59 3.00 -0.01 -8.75
CA SER A 59 2.81 -1.28 -9.48
C SER A 59 1.32 -1.64 -9.52
N GLU A 60 0.95 -2.53 -10.44
CA GLU A 60 -0.36 -3.18 -10.41
C GLU A 60 -0.45 -4.12 -9.19
N LEU A 61 -1.41 -3.88 -8.31
CA LEU A 61 -1.63 -4.62 -7.06
C LEU A 61 -3.07 -5.15 -7.03
N PRO A 62 -3.37 -6.20 -7.82
CA PRO A 62 -4.74 -6.65 -8.06
C PRO A 62 -5.47 -7.11 -6.79
N ILE A 63 -4.74 -7.65 -5.81
CA ILE A 63 -5.34 -8.08 -4.54
C ILE A 63 -5.72 -6.85 -3.72
N ILE A 64 -4.86 -5.84 -3.66
CA ILE A 64 -5.16 -4.57 -2.98
C ILE A 64 -6.35 -3.86 -3.65
N ASP A 65 -6.42 -3.83 -4.98
CA ASP A 65 -7.58 -3.30 -5.71
C ASP A 65 -8.87 -4.04 -5.35
N ALA A 66 -8.85 -5.37 -5.35
CA ALA A 66 -10.00 -6.19 -4.97
C ALA A 66 -10.43 -5.94 -3.51
N MET A 67 -9.48 -5.84 -2.59
CA MET A 67 -9.76 -5.57 -1.17
C MET A 67 -10.28 -4.15 -0.94
N TRP A 68 -9.74 -3.14 -1.63
CA TRP A 68 -10.23 -1.77 -1.54
C TRP A 68 -11.61 -1.61 -2.14
N LYS A 69 -11.92 -2.32 -3.24
CA LYS A 69 -13.26 -2.35 -3.79
C LYS A 69 -14.24 -2.92 -2.78
N LYS A 70 -13.93 -4.08 -2.18
CA LYS A 70 -14.75 -4.66 -1.10
C LYS A 70 -14.92 -3.73 0.10
N ALA A 71 -13.86 -3.05 0.54
CA ALA A 71 -13.91 -2.11 1.66
C ALA A 71 -14.66 -0.80 1.33
N GLY A 72 -14.66 -0.39 0.06
CA GLY A 72 -15.43 0.75 -0.45
C GLY A 72 -16.91 0.42 -0.62
N ASP A 73 -17.23 -0.74 -1.20
CA ASP A 73 -18.59 -1.27 -1.34
C ASP A 73 -19.25 -1.50 0.04
N ALA A 74 -18.50 -1.95 1.04
CA ALA A 74 -19.02 -2.11 2.41
C ALA A 74 -19.48 -0.79 3.08
N ARG A 75 -19.14 0.38 2.53
CA ARG A 75 -19.69 1.68 2.97
C ARG A 75 -20.95 2.10 2.20
N CYS A 76 -21.34 1.37 1.15
CA CYS A 76 -22.53 1.64 0.34
C CYS A 76 -23.73 0.74 0.68
N GLU A 77 -23.59 -0.29 1.53
CA GLU A 77 -24.72 -1.12 1.98
C GLU A 77 -25.29 -0.68 3.34
N THR A 78 -25.44 0.63 3.56
CA THR A 78 -26.21 1.14 4.69
C THR A 78 -27.13 2.27 4.21
N GLU A 79 -28.08 1.89 3.36
CA GLU A 79 -29.33 2.63 3.13
C GLU A 79 -30.51 1.73 3.51
#